data_AF-A0A929K5X9-F1
#
_entry.id   AF-A0A929K5X9-F1
#
_cell.length_a   1.000
_cell.length_b   1.000
_cell.length_c   1.000
_cell.angle_alpha   90.00
_cell.angle_beta   90.00
_cell.angle_gamma   90.00
#
_symmetry.space_group_name_H-M   'P 1'
#
loop_
_entity.id
_entity.type
_entity.pdbx_description
1 polymer ?
#
loop_
_entity_poly.entity_id
_entity_poly.type
_entity_poly.pdbx_seq_one_letter_code
_entity_poly.pdbx_strand_id
1 'polypeptide(L)'
;MKVEIIDREQTKYDTPESTYAAMISSLITEDLDWYYETFTEESVVENKREYQEANIDPRKKFDTVKGLKDIFIIDKIEYKSGIVLIVETHEQNGTIMQGPSTFVKEHNKWKVTNKFASDEDLWEYLDYIKPEEIVSSTTIIRPNRWNLNWYNRIKEHIEERKWIRGFAEKV
;
A
#
# COMPACT_ATOMS: atom_id res chain seq x y z
N MET A 1 0.30 5.89 14.50
CA MET A 1 -0.79 5.11 15.11
C MET A 1 -0.70 3.67 14.62
N LYS A 2 -0.69 2.66 15.50
CA LYS A 2 -0.68 1.25 15.07
C LYS A 2 -2.04 0.86 14.50
N VAL A 3 -2.08 0.12 13.39
CA VAL A 3 -3.31 -0.41 12.79
C VAL A 3 -3.72 -1.66 13.56
N GLU A 4 -4.96 -1.70 14.02
CA GLU A 4 -5.53 -2.84 14.74
C GLU A 4 -6.16 -3.83 13.75
N ILE A 5 -6.02 -5.12 14.04
CA ILE A 5 -6.75 -6.17 13.32
C ILE A 5 -8.12 -6.29 13.98
N ILE A 6 -9.16 -6.13 13.18
CA ILE A 6 -10.55 -6.04 13.63
C ILE A 6 -11.39 -7.13 12.98
N ASP A 7 -12.49 -7.49 13.62
CA ASP A 7 -13.48 -8.36 13.01
C ASP A 7 -14.39 -7.57 12.04
N ARG A 8 -14.94 -8.26 11.04
CA ARG A 8 -15.85 -7.65 10.06
C ARG A 8 -17.04 -6.95 10.73
N GLU A 9 -17.58 -7.54 11.79
CA GLU A 9 -18.73 -7.00 12.54
C GLU A 9 -18.41 -5.69 13.30
N GLN A 10 -17.14 -5.41 13.57
CA GLN A 10 -16.70 -4.22 14.30
C GLN A 10 -16.46 -3.01 13.36
N THR A 11 -16.52 -3.23 12.05
CA THR A 11 -16.13 -2.23 11.05
C THR A 11 -17.19 -1.16 10.83
N LYS A 12 -16.77 0.12 10.78
CA LYS A 12 -17.70 1.27 10.64
C LYS A 12 -17.51 2.11 9.37
N TYR A 13 -16.36 2.04 8.70
CA TYR A 13 -16.04 2.80 7.48
C TYR A 13 -16.31 4.32 7.61
N ASP A 14 -16.26 4.86 8.83
CA ASP A 14 -16.58 6.25 9.17
C ASP A 14 -15.37 7.18 9.06
N THR A 15 -14.18 6.59 9.03
CA THR A 15 -12.88 7.24 8.89
C THR A 15 -11.99 6.46 7.91
N PRO A 16 -11.07 7.13 7.19
CA PRO A 16 -10.05 6.45 6.36
C PRO A 16 -9.29 5.38 7.14
N GLU A 17 -8.97 5.66 8.40
CA GLU A 17 -8.23 4.77 9.29
C GLU A 17 -9.02 3.49 9.60
N SER A 18 -10.33 3.61 9.90
CA SER A 18 -11.20 2.44 10.10
C SER A 18 -11.35 1.61 8.82
N THR A 19 -11.44 2.26 7.66
CA THR A 19 -11.50 1.58 6.35
C THR A 19 -10.19 0.87 6.05
N TYR A 20 -9.05 1.47 6.38
CA TYR A 20 -7.74 0.85 6.20
C TYR A 20 -7.58 -0.38 7.11
N ALA A 21 -7.97 -0.27 8.38
CA ALA A 21 -7.96 -1.39 9.32
C ALA A 21 -8.82 -2.55 8.80
N ALA A 22 -10.01 -2.26 8.25
CA ALA A 22 -10.87 -3.25 7.62
C ALA A 22 -10.22 -3.90 6.39
N MET A 23 -9.57 -3.11 5.53
CA MET A 23 -8.87 -3.62 4.35
C MET A 23 -7.77 -4.61 4.75
N ILE A 24 -6.91 -4.24 5.70
CA ILE A 24 -5.85 -5.11 6.19
C ILE A 24 -6.42 -6.36 6.87
N SER A 25 -7.45 -6.20 7.70
CA SER A 25 -8.09 -7.33 8.38
C SER A 25 -8.68 -8.33 7.38
N SER A 26 -9.36 -7.85 6.34
CA SER A 26 -9.90 -8.70 5.27
C SER A 26 -8.84 -9.50 4.52
N LEU A 27 -7.63 -8.95 4.34
CA LEU A 27 -6.51 -9.67 3.73
C LEU A 27 -5.96 -10.75 4.67
N ILE A 28 -5.86 -10.46 5.97
CA ILE A 28 -5.37 -11.40 6.98
C ILE A 28 -6.35 -12.55 7.21
N THR A 29 -7.65 -12.28 7.19
CA THR A 29 -8.70 -13.29 7.33
C THR A 29 -9.07 -13.97 6.01
N GLU A 30 -8.36 -13.65 4.92
CA GLU A 30 -8.59 -14.20 3.59
C GLU A 30 -10.04 -14.03 3.06
N ASP A 31 -10.72 -12.95 3.45
CA ASP A 31 -12.09 -12.62 3.04
C ASP A 31 -12.06 -11.65 1.84
N LEU A 32 -12.09 -12.22 0.63
CA LEU A 32 -12.00 -11.46 -0.62
C LEU A 32 -13.21 -10.54 -0.84
N ASP A 33 -14.39 -10.95 -0.40
CA ASP A 33 -15.61 -10.16 -0.57
C ASP A 33 -15.55 -8.94 0.34
N TRP A 34 -15.15 -9.13 1.60
CA TRP A 34 -14.92 -8.03 2.52
C TRP A 34 -13.79 -7.11 2.05
N TYR A 35 -12.72 -7.67 1.47
CA TYR A 35 -11.65 -6.88 0.86
C TYR A 35 -12.22 -5.92 -0.19
N TYR A 36 -13.00 -6.41 -1.15
CA TYR A 36 -13.60 -5.55 -2.17
C TYR A 36 -14.64 -4.58 -1.61
N GLU A 37 -15.34 -4.91 -0.52
CA GLU A 37 -16.21 -3.96 0.18
C GLU A 37 -15.44 -2.74 0.72
N THR A 38 -14.13 -2.81 0.92
CA THR A 38 -13.34 -1.66 1.39
C THR A 38 -13.02 -0.64 0.29
N PHE A 39 -13.18 -1.02 -0.98
CA PHE A 39 -12.83 -0.21 -2.15
C PHE A 39 -14.03 0.54 -2.73
N THR A 40 -13.76 1.58 -3.52
CA THR A 40 -14.79 2.19 -4.37
C THR A 40 -15.21 1.23 -5.48
N GLU A 41 -16.44 1.37 -5.97
CA GLU A 41 -16.95 0.53 -7.06
C GLU A 41 -16.04 0.57 -8.29
N GLU A 42 -15.56 1.77 -8.66
CA GLU A 42 -14.60 1.97 -9.75
C GLU A 42 -13.32 1.17 -9.54
N SER A 43 -12.75 1.20 -8.33
CA SER A 43 -11.49 0.49 -8.02
C SER A 43 -11.67 -1.02 -7.97
N VAL A 44 -12.84 -1.51 -7.55
CA VAL A 44 -13.18 -2.95 -7.60
C VAL A 44 -13.24 -3.43 -9.05
N VAL A 45 -13.93 -2.69 -9.93
CA VAL A 45 -14.05 -3.03 -11.36
C VAL A 45 -12.68 -3.07 -12.03
N GLU A 46 -11.87 -2.03 -11.81
CA GLU A 46 -10.51 -1.97 -12.35
C GLU A 46 -9.64 -3.12 -11.84
N ASN A 47 -9.65 -3.38 -10.53
CA ASN A 47 -8.81 -4.44 -9.96
C ASN A 47 -9.19 -5.82 -10.47
N LYS A 48 -10.48 -6.15 -10.53
CA LYS A 48 -10.96 -7.43 -11.10
C LYS A 48 -10.53 -7.60 -12.55
N ARG A 49 -10.60 -6.52 -13.35
CA ARG A 49 -10.14 -6.51 -14.74
C ARG A 49 -8.63 -6.78 -14.82
N GLU A 50 -7.80 -6.13 -14.02
CA GLU A 50 -6.34 -6.36 -14.02
C GLU A 50 -5.97 -7.82 -13.72
N TYR A 51 -6.61 -8.42 -12.71
CA TYR A 51 -6.38 -9.83 -12.38
C TYR A 51 -6.81 -10.78 -13.50
N GLN A 52 -7.94 -10.49 -14.14
CA GLN A 52 -8.43 -11.25 -15.28
C GLN A 52 -7.49 -11.16 -16.48
N GLU A 53 -7.06 -9.94 -16.84
CA GLU A 53 -6.13 -9.70 -17.95
C GLU A 53 -4.77 -10.36 -17.71
N ALA A 54 -4.29 -10.37 -16.46
CA ALA A 54 -3.05 -11.03 -16.07
C ALA A 54 -3.18 -12.57 -15.94
N ASN A 55 -4.40 -13.12 -16.02
CA ASN A 55 -4.68 -14.54 -15.75
C ASN A 55 -4.16 -14.98 -14.36
N ILE A 56 -4.38 -14.14 -13.34
CA ILE A 56 -3.96 -14.37 -11.96
C ILE A 56 -5.21 -14.52 -11.07
N ASP A 57 -5.20 -15.50 -10.17
CA ASP A 57 -6.23 -15.62 -9.13
C ASP A 57 -6.18 -14.39 -8.18
N PRO A 58 -7.28 -13.62 -8.02
CA PRO A 58 -7.35 -12.50 -7.08
C PRO A 58 -6.96 -12.86 -5.64
N ARG A 59 -7.13 -14.12 -5.23
CA ARG A 59 -6.73 -14.60 -3.89
C ARG A 59 -5.24 -14.53 -3.64
N LYS A 60 -4.41 -14.39 -4.68
CA LYS A 60 -2.97 -14.07 -4.49
C LYS A 60 -2.75 -12.75 -3.75
N LYS A 61 -3.76 -11.88 -3.61
CA LYS A 61 -3.71 -10.73 -2.71
C LYS A 61 -3.38 -11.12 -1.27
N PHE A 62 -3.83 -12.28 -0.78
CA PHE A 62 -3.56 -12.69 0.60
C PHE A 62 -2.07 -12.93 0.86
N ASP A 63 -1.29 -13.21 -0.20
CA ASP A 63 0.16 -13.34 -0.08
C ASP A 63 0.83 -12.01 0.31
N THR A 64 0.19 -10.86 0.09
CA THR A 64 0.80 -9.54 0.40
C THR A 64 0.89 -9.25 1.90
N VAL A 65 0.14 -9.97 2.73
CA VAL A 65 0.21 -9.85 4.20
C VAL A 65 1.01 -10.99 4.84
N LYS A 66 1.51 -11.95 4.06
CA LYS A 66 2.38 -13.01 4.57
C LYS A 66 3.72 -12.41 4.99
N GLY A 67 4.12 -12.68 6.24
CA GLY A 67 5.35 -12.13 6.81
C GLY A 67 5.19 -10.71 7.34
N LEU A 68 3.99 -10.11 7.28
CA LEU A 68 3.69 -8.87 7.96
C LEU A 68 3.74 -9.07 9.48
N LYS A 69 4.37 -8.13 10.19
CA LYS A 69 4.43 -8.10 11.65
C LYS A 69 3.56 -6.99 12.22
N ASP A 70 3.79 -5.75 11.79
CA ASP A 70 3.10 -4.57 12.29
C ASP A 70 2.81 -3.59 11.15
N ILE A 71 1.75 -2.79 11.29
CA ILE A 71 1.47 -1.65 10.40
C ILE A 71 1.20 -0.39 11.22
N PHE A 72 1.73 0.74 10.77
CA PHE A 72 1.54 2.04 11.37
C PHE A 72 1.04 3.06 10.35
N ILE A 73 -0.02 3.79 10.69
CA ILE A 73 -0.36 5.05 10.02
C ILE A 73 0.53 6.13 10.63
N ILE A 74 1.47 6.66 9.87
CA ILE A 74 2.48 7.61 10.35
C ILE A 74 2.11 9.06 10.03
N ASP A 75 1.29 9.28 8.99
CA ASP A 75 0.77 10.60 8.66
C ASP A 75 -0.58 10.52 7.91
N LYS A 76 -1.29 11.65 7.85
CA LYS A 76 -2.58 11.83 7.20
C LYS A 76 -2.65 13.19 6.54
N ILE A 77 -2.88 13.20 5.23
CA ILE A 77 -2.94 14.42 4.43
C ILE A 77 -4.27 14.52 3.67
N GLU A 78 -4.78 15.75 3.56
CA GLU A 78 -5.83 16.05 2.60
C GLU A 78 -5.22 16.06 1.20
N TYR A 79 -5.83 15.33 0.27
CA TYR A 79 -5.31 15.23 -1.09
C TYR A 79 -6.47 15.21 -2.10
N LYS A 80 -6.53 16.26 -2.92
CA LYS A 80 -7.61 16.47 -3.90
C LYS A 80 -8.99 16.35 -3.22
N SER A 81 -9.82 15.42 -3.67
CA SER A 81 -11.16 15.17 -3.13
C SER A 81 -11.20 14.12 -2.02
N GLY A 82 -10.06 13.76 -1.44
CA GLY A 82 -9.92 12.63 -0.52
C GLY A 82 -8.87 12.84 0.56
N ILE A 83 -8.53 11.73 1.21
CA ILE A 83 -7.49 11.65 2.23
C ILE A 83 -6.47 10.62 1.80
N VAL A 84 -5.19 10.91 2.01
CA VAL A 84 -4.12 9.91 1.91
C VAL A 84 -3.63 9.60 3.32
N LEU A 85 -3.57 8.31 3.65
CA LEU A 85 -2.83 7.82 4.81
C LEU A 85 -1.44 7.43 4.37
N ILE A 86 -0.42 7.93 5.05
CA ILE A 86 0.95 7.45 4.88
C ILE A 86 1.14 6.30 5.85
N VAL A 87 1.47 5.14 5.30
CA VAL A 87 1.50 3.89 6.04
C VAL A 87 2.89 3.29 5.98
N GLU A 88 3.35 2.79 7.12
CA GLU A 88 4.59 2.06 7.29
C GLU A 88 4.29 0.61 7.71
N THR A 89 4.80 -0.37 6.97
CA THR A 89 4.66 -1.80 7.26
C THR A 89 5.98 -2.37 7.72
N HIS A 90 5.96 -3.15 8.80
CA HIS A 90 7.13 -3.86 9.32
C HIS A 90 6.93 -5.35 9.06
N GLU A 91 7.90 -5.97 8.40
CA GLU A 91 7.89 -7.41 8.16
C GLU A 91 8.69 -8.17 9.23
N GLN A 92 8.39 -9.45 9.38
CA GLN A 92 9.08 -10.36 10.31
C GLN A 92 10.57 -10.50 10.00
N ASN A 93 10.97 -10.33 8.75
CA ASN A 93 12.37 -10.35 8.31
C ASN A 93 13.12 -9.04 8.64
N GLY A 94 12.46 -8.02 9.20
CA GLY A 94 13.04 -6.71 9.49
C GLY A 94 12.84 -5.68 8.38
N THR A 95 12.30 -6.03 7.22
CA THR A 95 12.00 -5.06 6.16
C THR A 95 10.99 -4.03 6.67
N ILE A 96 11.22 -2.76 6.33
CA ILE A 96 10.24 -1.68 6.53
C ILE A 96 9.87 -1.12 5.16
N MET A 97 8.59 -1.01 4.88
CA MET A 97 8.09 -0.37 3.65
C MET A 97 7.18 0.78 4.03
N GLN A 98 7.25 1.88 3.29
CA GLN A 98 6.36 3.01 3.44
C GLN A 98 5.63 3.27 2.13
N GLY A 99 4.34 3.59 2.20
CA GLY A 99 3.60 4.04 1.04
C GLY A 99 2.26 4.71 1.33
N PRO A 100 1.73 5.44 0.35
CA PRO A 100 0.44 6.09 0.45
C PRO A 100 -0.71 5.09 0.24
N SER A 101 -1.80 5.27 0.99
CA SER A 101 -3.09 4.64 0.76
C SER A 101 -4.16 5.72 0.63
N THR A 102 -4.89 5.74 -0.48
CA THR A 102 -5.79 6.82 -0.87
C THR A 102 -7.26 6.47 -0.60
N PHE A 103 -8.01 7.43 -0.06
CA PHE A 103 -9.39 7.25 0.36
C PHE A 103 -10.29 8.38 -0.12
N VAL A 104 -11.52 8.04 -0.48
CA VAL A 104 -12.59 9.00 -0.81
C VAL A 104 -13.89 8.60 -0.13
N LYS A 105 -14.84 9.53 -0.05
CA LYS A 105 -16.20 9.21 0.40
C LYS A 105 -17.05 8.75 -0.79
N GLU A 106 -17.65 7.57 -0.65
CA GLU A 106 -18.64 7.01 -1.57
C GLU A 106 -19.83 6.52 -0.73
N HIS A 107 -21.05 6.97 -1.08
CA HIS A 107 -22.27 6.66 -0.31
C HIS A 107 -22.15 6.90 1.21
N ASN A 108 -21.55 8.04 1.59
CA ASN A 108 -21.27 8.44 2.98
C ASN A 108 -20.30 7.54 3.78
N LYS A 109 -19.61 6.60 3.13
CA LYS A 109 -18.57 5.76 3.74
C LYS A 109 -17.21 6.06 3.13
N TRP A 110 -16.15 5.94 3.91
CA TRP A 110 -14.79 6.01 3.36
C TRP A 110 -14.42 4.71 2.67
N LYS A 111 -13.83 4.83 1.49
CA LYS A 111 -13.42 3.73 0.63
C LYS A 111 -12.01 3.95 0.11
N VAL A 112 -11.25 2.86 -0.02
CA VAL A 112 -9.96 2.86 -0.72
C VAL A 112 -10.21 3.11 -2.19
N THR A 113 -9.40 3.97 -2.80
CA THR A 113 -9.47 4.24 -4.25
C THR A 113 -8.11 4.15 -4.90
N ASN A 114 -8.05 3.58 -6.09
CA ASN A 114 -6.84 3.53 -6.91
C ASN A 114 -6.75 4.70 -7.92
N LYS A 115 -7.76 5.58 -7.96
CA LYS A 115 -7.84 6.70 -8.91
C LYS A 115 -6.59 7.59 -8.91
N PHE A 116 -5.94 7.70 -7.75
CA PHE A 116 -4.75 8.54 -7.54
C PHE A 116 -3.45 7.74 -7.47
N ALA A 117 -3.49 6.41 -7.71
CA ALA A 117 -2.31 5.54 -7.54
C ALA A 117 -1.15 5.89 -8.49
N SER A 118 -1.43 6.57 -9.61
CA SER A 118 -0.42 7.03 -10.57
C SER A 118 -0.06 8.51 -10.43
N ASP A 119 -0.59 9.20 -9.41
CA ASP A 119 -0.26 10.60 -9.17
C ASP A 119 1.18 10.73 -8.66
N GLU A 120 2.00 11.47 -9.39
CA GLU A 120 3.44 11.56 -9.10
C GLU A 120 3.74 12.29 -7.79
N ASP A 121 2.84 13.16 -7.34
CA ASP A 121 2.96 13.88 -6.07
C ASP A 121 3.01 12.92 -4.88
N LEU A 122 2.41 11.72 -5.01
CA LEU A 122 2.38 10.74 -3.93
C LEU A 122 3.65 9.89 -3.85
N TRP A 123 4.55 9.99 -4.83
CA TRP A 123 5.78 9.19 -4.85
C TRP A 123 6.80 9.61 -3.82
N GLU A 124 6.74 10.85 -3.33
CA GLU A 124 7.64 11.33 -2.27
C GLU A 124 7.46 10.55 -0.95
N TYR A 125 6.31 9.88 -0.78
CA TYR A 125 5.98 9.09 0.41
C TYR A 125 6.32 7.61 0.28
N LEU A 126 6.89 7.18 -0.85
CA LEU A 126 7.35 5.80 -1.04
C LEU A 126 8.75 5.64 -0.46
N ASP A 127 8.91 4.72 0.48
CA ASP A 127 10.21 4.38 1.08
C ASP A 127 10.35 2.87 1.31
N TYR A 128 11.59 2.38 1.39
CA TYR A 128 11.91 0.98 1.58
C TYR A 128 13.27 0.82 2.28
N ILE A 129 13.27 0.13 3.41
CA ILE A 129 14.46 -0.13 4.24
C ILE A 129 14.68 -1.64 4.33
N LYS A 130 15.91 -2.09 4.03
CA LYS A 130 16.25 -3.53 4.02
C LYS A 130 16.54 -4.06 5.44
N PRO A 131 16.37 -5.39 5.66
CA PRO A 131 16.77 -6.06 6.90
C PRO A 131 18.21 -5.80 7.36
N GLU A 132 19.15 -5.74 6.41
CA GLU A 132 20.58 -5.56 6.67
C GLU A 132 20.92 -4.16 7.22
N GLU A 133 20.01 -3.19 7.07
CA GLU A 133 20.17 -1.81 7.55
C GLU A 133 19.75 -1.65 9.02
N ILE A 134 19.27 -2.71 9.69
CA ILE A 134 18.82 -2.70 11.09
C ILE A 134 19.91 -3.20 12.07
N VAL A 135 21.03 -3.73 11.56
CA VAL A 135 22.17 -4.16 12.41
C VAL A 135 23.26 -3.09 12.43
N SER A 136 23.07 -2.06 13.26
CA SER A 136 24.07 -1.58 14.25
C SER A 136 23.70 -0.19 14.78
N SER A 137 23.22 -0.14 16.01
CA SER A 137 23.06 1.08 16.81
C SER A 137 24.39 1.60 17.38
N THR A 138 25.51 1.46 16.65
CA THR A 138 26.78 2.04 17.09
C THR A 138 27.62 2.49 15.88
N THR A 139 27.43 3.76 15.49
CA THR A 139 28.22 4.52 14.49
C THR A 139 27.77 4.40 13.02
N ILE A 140 27.25 5.53 12.52
CA ILE A 140 26.63 5.79 11.21
C ILE A 140 27.67 5.93 10.08
N ILE A 141 27.45 5.31 8.91
CA ILE A 141 27.94 5.79 7.60
C ILE A 141 26.86 5.55 6.53
N ARG A 142 26.34 6.64 5.94
CA ARG A 142 25.43 6.63 4.78
C ARG A 142 26.18 6.28 3.49
N PRO A 143 25.49 5.67 2.51
CA PRO A 143 25.34 6.34 1.22
C PRO A 143 23.89 6.84 1.03
N ASN A 144 23.75 8.07 0.56
CA ASN A 144 22.47 8.68 0.19
C ASN A 144 21.89 7.94 -1.02
N ARG A 145 20.83 7.14 -0.78
CA ARG A 145 19.89 6.57 -1.76
C ARG A 145 20.46 5.51 -2.72
N TRP A 146 19.57 4.58 -3.08
CA TRP A 146 19.64 3.60 -4.19
C TRP A 146 20.06 2.16 -3.86
N ASN A 147 19.05 1.27 -3.90
CA ASN A 147 19.20 -0.18 -4.08
C ASN A 147 19.34 -0.50 -5.57
N LEU A 148 20.57 -0.77 -6.02
CA LEU A 148 20.91 -1.07 -7.43
C LEU A 148 20.05 -2.20 -8.03
N ASN A 149 19.68 -3.20 -7.24
CA ASN A 149 18.88 -4.34 -7.71
C ASN A 149 17.40 -4.00 -7.90
N TRP A 150 16.87 -3.06 -7.12
CA TRP A 150 15.50 -2.58 -7.28
C TRP A 150 15.38 -1.61 -8.46
N TYR A 151 16.38 -0.75 -8.66
CA TYR A 151 16.51 0.04 -9.89
C TYR A 151 16.63 -0.86 -11.14
N ASN A 152 17.44 -1.93 -11.08
CA ASN A 152 17.56 -2.87 -12.20
C ASN A 152 16.25 -3.60 -12.51
N ARG A 153 15.50 -4.04 -11.49
CA ARG A 153 14.17 -4.63 -11.67
C ARG A 153 13.17 -3.63 -12.25
N ILE A 154 13.15 -2.39 -11.76
CA ILE A 154 12.28 -1.33 -12.31
C ILE A 154 12.63 -1.02 -13.77
N LYS A 155 13.93 -0.99 -14.10
CA LYS A 155 14.43 -0.79 -15.46
C LYS A 155 14.05 -1.94 -16.39
N GLU A 156 14.07 -3.18 -15.91
CA GLU A 156 13.65 -4.38 -16.66
C GLU A 156 12.13 -4.41 -16.93
N HIS A 157 11.32 -3.77 -16.10
CA HIS A 157 9.85 -3.74 -16.21
C HIS A 157 9.28 -2.33 -16.48
N ILE A 158 10.10 -1.41 -16.97
CA ILE A 158 9.77 0.02 -17.13
C ILE A 158 8.63 0.27 -18.13
N GLU A 159 8.38 -0.68 -19.04
CA GLU A 159 7.33 -0.61 -20.05
C GLU A 159 5.96 -1.13 -19.56
N GLU A 160 5.89 -1.80 -18.40
CA GLU A 160 4.67 -2.48 -17.95
C GLU A 160 3.65 -1.55 -17.27
N ARG A 161 4.09 -0.46 -16.61
CA ARG A 161 3.17 0.52 -15.98
C ARG A 161 3.72 1.95 -16.03
N LYS A 162 2.87 2.93 -16.34
CA LYS A 162 3.25 4.36 -16.47
C LYS A 162 3.88 4.97 -15.21
N TRP A 163 3.49 4.52 -14.02
CA TRP A 163 4.06 5.01 -12.76
C TRP A 163 5.51 4.53 -12.53
N ILE A 164 5.86 3.34 -13.04
CA ILE A 164 7.23 2.79 -12.99
C ILE A 164 8.15 3.65 -13.86
N ARG A 165 7.65 4.04 -15.04
CA ARG A 165 8.35 4.92 -15.97
C ARG A 165 8.58 6.33 -15.40
N GLY A 166 7.55 6.99 -14.89
CA GLY A 166 7.73 8.35 -14.35
C GLY A 166 8.62 8.36 -13.09
N PHE A 167 8.61 7.29 -12.29
CA PHE A 167 9.54 7.14 -11.17
C PHE A 167 11.00 6.97 -11.66
N ALA A 168 11.21 6.25 -12.75
CA ALA A 168 12.54 6.07 -13.36
C ALA A 168 13.04 7.31 -14.12
N GLU A 169 12.17 8.16 -14.67
CA GLU A 169 12.54 9.38 -15.41
C GLU A 169 12.88 10.57 -14.50
N LYS A 170 12.40 10.60 -13.25
CA LYS A 170 12.67 11.66 -12.26
C LYS A 170 14.00 11.50 -11.51
N VAL A 171 14.80 10.51 -11.86
CA VAL A 171 16.00 10.07 -11.14
C VAL A 171 17.20 10.05 -12.05
#